data_AF-B3M6V1-F1
#
_entry.id   AF-B3M6V1-F1
#
_cell.length_a   1.000
_cell.length_b   1.000
_cell.length_c   1.000
_cell.angle_alpha   90.00
_cell.angle_beta   90.00
_cell.angle_gamma   90.00
#
_symmetry.space_group_name_H-M   'P 1'
#
loop_
_entity.id
_entity.type
_entity.pdbx_description
1 polymer ?
#
loop_
_entity_poly.entity_id
_entity_poly.type
_entity_poly.pdbx_seq_one_letter_code
_entity_poly.pdbx_strand_id
1 'polypeptide(L)'
;MNLTRIKFEMDDMATETWTHAEQWQQLIQRGRVAFKQIGTIYTRIFAAENKLDDLDRPSDLRTMQRRIRLMYARLEIPFHIMRNILKSLAEIRDNTVRMYSRISLWMLDENLVKHKIRPTLKATLLMETLEFLRKRYDAEWEVKEMVVINLEQIENPNDLEILVEAWSDCRHTGGTPFLRKMGTFYDAVGRRRALVLFTERGIHTLYGRGSDD
;
A
#
# COMPACT_ATOMS: atom_id res chain seq x y z
N MET A 1 32.12 11.09 -18.82
CA MET A 1 31.22 10.79 -17.67
C MET A 1 31.58 11.72 -16.51
N ASN A 2 30.64 12.52 -15.98
CA ASN A 2 30.93 13.44 -14.88
C ASN A 2 30.73 12.71 -13.54
N LEU A 3 31.82 12.23 -12.94
CA LEU A 3 31.80 11.48 -11.68
C LEU A 3 31.14 12.26 -10.55
N THR A 4 31.41 13.56 -10.41
CA THR A 4 30.80 14.40 -9.38
C THR A 4 29.29 14.42 -9.49
N ARG A 5 28.75 14.59 -10.70
CA ARG A 5 27.31 14.55 -10.95
C ARG A 5 26.69 13.20 -10.58
N ILE A 6 27.35 12.09 -10.92
CA ILE A 6 26.86 10.74 -10.57
C ILE A 6 26.81 10.56 -9.06
N LYS A 7 27.82 11.04 -8.33
CA LYS A 7 27.86 10.93 -6.86
C LYS A 7 26.72 11.70 -6.20
N PHE A 8 26.45 12.92 -6.65
CA PHE A 8 25.31 13.70 -6.17
C PHE A 8 23.99 12.95 -6.42
N GLU A 9 23.82 12.44 -7.65
CA GLU A 9 22.60 11.73 -8.00
C GLU A 9 22.42 10.42 -7.20
N MET A 10 23.50 9.70 -6.90
CA MET A 10 23.44 8.53 -6.01
C MET A 10 23.01 8.90 -4.58
N ASP A 11 23.40 10.09 -4.09
CA ASP A 11 22.96 10.58 -2.77
C ASP A 11 21.47 10.96 -2.77
N ASP A 12 21.02 11.62 -3.84
CA ASP A 12 19.60 11.92 -4.06
C ASP A 12 18.78 10.63 -4.13
N MET A 13 19.23 9.63 -4.90
CA MET A 13 18.57 8.31 -4.97
C MET A 13 18.51 7.63 -3.61
N ALA A 14 19.57 7.70 -2.80
CA ALA A 14 19.55 7.15 -1.45
C ALA A 14 18.49 7.85 -0.58
N THR A 15 18.34 9.17 -0.75
CA THR A 15 17.35 9.97 -0.03
C THR A 15 15.92 9.66 -0.48
N GLU A 16 15.69 9.58 -1.79
CA GLU A 16 14.42 9.15 -2.36
C GLU A 16 14.05 7.74 -1.92
N THR A 17 15.00 6.81 -1.86
CA THR A 17 14.74 5.41 -1.50
C THR A 17 14.12 5.27 -0.11
N TRP A 18 14.69 5.93 0.92
CA TRP A 18 14.09 5.85 2.25
C TRP A 18 12.76 6.64 2.32
N THR A 19 12.66 7.78 1.64
CA THR A 19 11.45 8.61 1.62
C THR A 19 10.28 7.85 1.01
N HIS A 20 10.50 7.21 -0.13
CA HIS A 20 9.51 6.38 -0.80
C HIS A 20 9.09 5.19 0.04
N ALA A 21 10.01 4.55 0.78
CA ALA A 21 9.65 3.47 1.69
C ALA A 21 8.75 3.93 2.85
N GLU A 22 9.03 5.09 3.45
CA GLU A 22 8.18 5.68 4.48
C GLU A 22 6.80 6.05 3.89
N GLN A 23 6.78 6.68 2.70
CA GLN A 23 5.55 7.07 2.02
C GLN A 23 4.69 5.87 1.61
N TRP A 24 5.31 4.80 1.10
CA TRP A 24 4.62 3.55 0.78
C TRP A 24 3.83 3.03 1.98
N GLN A 25 4.45 2.98 3.15
CA GLN A 25 3.80 2.51 4.36
C GLN A 25 2.66 3.42 4.80
N GLN A 26 2.84 4.75 4.72
CA GLN A 26 1.77 5.70 5.01
C GLN A 26 0.57 5.53 4.07
N LEU A 27 0.81 5.28 2.78
CA LEU A 27 -0.23 5.03 1.78
C LEU A 27 -1.02 3.76 2.09
N ILE A 28 -0.35 2.67 2.48
CA ILE A 28 -1.00 1.43 2.92
C ILE A 28 -1.91 1.69 4.13
N GLN A 29 -1.44 2.44 5.14
CA GLN A 29 -2.26 2.77 6.31
C GLN A 29 -3.46 3.65 5.96
N ARG A 30 -3.28 4.66 5.09
CA ARG A 30 -4.39 5.48 4.58
C ARG A 30 -5.43 4.62 3.85
N GLY A 31 -4.98 3.64 3.08
CA GLY A 31 -5.87 2.70 2.40
C GLY A 31 -6.67 1.83 3.38
N ARG A 32 -6.06 1.38 4.48
CA ARG A 32 -6.79 0.65 5.55
C ARG A 32 -7.89 1.51 6.16
N VAL A 33 -7.64 2.81 6.37
CA VAL A 33 -8.65 3.76 6.87
C VAL A 33 -9.79 3.92 5.85
N ALA A 34 -9.47 4.08 4.56
CA ALA A 34 -10.48 4.15 3.50
C ALA A 34 -11.31 2.86 3.40
N PHE A 35 -10.66 1.69 3.48
CA PHE A 35 -11.34 0.39 3.50
C PHE A 35 -12.29 0.22 4.67
N LYS A 36 -11.94 0.73 5.86
CA LYS A 36 -12.87 0.74 7.00
C LYS A 36 -14.14 1.54 6.70
N GLN A 37 -14.02 2.66 5.98
CA GLN A 37 -15.17 3.46 5.55
C GLN A 37 -16.01 2.69 4.51
N ILE A 38 -15.35 2.09 3.51
CA ILE A 38 -15.99 1.24 2.48
C ILE A 38 -16.79 0.13 3.14
N GLY A 39 -16.16 -0.65 4.03
CA GLY A 39 -16.82 -1.75 4.71
C GLY A 39 -18.00 -1.32 5.58
N THR A 40 -17.89 -0.17 6.26
CA THR A 40 -19.01 0.41 7.04
C THR A 40 -20.20 0.75 6.14
N ILE A 41 -19.95 1.27 4.94
CA ILE A 41 -21.00 1.64 4.00
C ILE A 41 -21.64 0.39 3.38
N TYR A 42 -20.84 -0.55 2.88
CA TYR A 42 -21.34 -1.81 2.31
C TYR A 42 -22.14 -2.64 3.32
N THR A 43 -21.68 -2.74 4.57
CA THR A 43 -22.46 -3.44 5.62
C THR A 43 -23.87 -2.84 5.79
N ARG A 44 -24.00 -1.51 5.66
CA ARG A 44 -25.30 -0.83 5.73
C ARG A 44 -26.13 -1.01 4.46
N ILE A 45 -25.48 -1.12 3.30
CA ILE A 45 -26.13 -1.42 2.03
C ILE A 45 -26.72 -2.83 2.09
N PHE A 46 -25.92 -3.85 2.41
CA PHE A 46 -26.39 -5.23 2.51
C PHE A 46 -27.51 -5.39 3.53
N ALA A 47 -27.39 -4.76 4.71
CA ALA A 47 -28.44 -4.78 5.72
C ALA A 47 -29.73 -4.05 5.28
N ALA A 48 -29.66 -3.10 4.36
CA ALA A 48 -30.82 -2.42 3.79
C ALA A 48 -31.43 -3.21 2.64
N GLU A 49 -30.61 -3.89 1.83
CA GLU A 49 -31.04 -4.75 0.74
C GLU A 49 -31.76 -5.99 1.26
N ASN A 50 -31.24 -6.67 2.28
CA ASN A 50 -31.93 -7.79 2.93
C ASN A 50 -33.31 -7.41 3.49
N LYS A 51 -33.53 -6.14 3.82
CA LYS A 51 -34.82 -5.64 4.31
C LYS A 51 -35.79 -5.29 3.19
N LEU A 52 -35.34 -5.19 1.94
CA LEU A 52 -36.24 -4.90 0.82
C LEU A 52 -37.23 -6.05 0.60
N ASP A 53 -36.80 -7.29 0.84
CA ASP A 53 -37.61 -8.49 0.66
C ASP A 53 -38.80 -8.56 1.63
N ASP A 54 -38.68 -7.90 2.80
CA ASP A 54 -39.71 -7.87 3.85
C ASP A 54 -40.68 -6.67 3.76
N LEU A 55 -40.54 -5.80 2.74
CA LEU A 55 -41.32 -4.57 2.61
C LEU A 55 -42.49 -4.70 1.63
N ASP A 56 -43.72 -4.72 2.16
CA ASP A 56 -44.94 -4.82 1.33
C ASP A 56 -45.44 -3.48 0.76
N ARG A 57 -45.04 -2.36 1.36
CA ARG A 57 -45.58 -1.04 1.01
C ARG A 57 -44.74 -0.35 -0.07
N PRO A 58 -45.36 0.06 -1.20
CA PRO A 58 -44.65 0.75 -2.28
C PRO A 58 -43.94 2.05 -1.85
N SER A 59 -44.47 2.77 -0.87
CA SER A 59 -43.84 3.98 -0.31
C SER A 59 -42.53 3.67 0.41
N ASP A 60 -42.51 2.54 1.12
CA ASP A 60 -41.41 2.15 2.01
C ASP A 60 -40.28 1.56 1.16
N LEU A 61 -40.64 0.77 0.13
CA LEU A 61 -39.72 0.32 -0.92
C LEU A 61 -39.01 1.48 -1.60
N ARG A 62 -39.74 2.50 -2.08
CA ARG A 62 -39.13 3.69 -2.72
C ARG A 62 -38.19 4.44 -1.77
N THR A 63 -38.57 4.56 -0.51
CA THR A 63 -37.76 5.23 0.52
C THR A 63 -36.46 4.47 0.78
N MET A 64 -36.55 3.14 0.91
CA MET A 64 -35.38 2.29 1.13
C MET A 64 -34.46 2.27 -0.10
N GLN A 65 -35.00 2.14 -1.31
CA GLN A 65 -34.22 2.21 -2.55
C GLN A 65 -33.49 3.56 -2.69
N ARG A 66 -34.15 4.67 -2.36
CA ARG A 66 -33.50 6.00 -2.35
C ARG A 66 -32.34 6.04 -1.34
N ARG A 67 -32.52 5.44 -0.16
CA ARG A 67 -31.48 5.36 0.87
C ARG A 67 -30.29 4.53 0.40
N ILE A 68 -30.53 3.38 -0.24
CA ILE A 68 -29.47 2.53 -0.81
C ILE A 68 -28.68 3.30 -1.87
N ARG A 69 -29.36 3.97 -2.82
CA ARG A 69 -28.69 4.82 -3.82
C ARG A 69 -27.80 5.90 -3.20
N LEU A 70 -28.27 6.55 -2.13
CA LEU A 70 -27.46 7.55 -1.41
C LEU A 70 -26.25 6.92 -0.71
N MET A 71 -26.33 5.67 -0.27
CA MET A 71 -25.19 4.94 0.31
C MET A 71 -24.17 4.57 -0.77
N TYR A 72 -24.61 4.12 -1.95
CA TYR A 72 -23.73 3.91 -3.08
C TYR A 72 -23.02 5.20 -3.52
N ALA A 73 -23.73 6.34 -3.61
CA ALA A 73 -23.10 7.62 -3.91
C ALA A 73 -22.04 8.03 -2.87
N ARG A 74 -22.19 7.63 -1.61
CA ARG A 74 -21.19 7.88 -0.56
C ARG A 74 -19.92 7.03 -0.71
N LEU A 75 -19.95 5.95 -1.49
CA LEU A 75 -18.77 5.13 -1.79
C LEU A 75 -17.81 5.82 -2.77
N GLU A 76 -18.28 6.76 -3.58
CA GLU A 76 -17.46 7.45 -4.59
C GLU A 76 -16.21 8.10 -3.99
N ILE A 77 -16.35 8.75 -2.82
CA ILE A 77 -15.25 9.41 -2.12
C ILE A 77 -14.16 8.41 -1.71
N PRO A 78 -14.46 7.38 -0.90
CA PRO A 78 -13.42 6.43 -0.51
C PRO A 78 -12.88 5.62 -1.71
N PHE A 79 -13.67 5.34 -2.75
CA PHE A 79 -13.14 4.73 -3.97
C PHE A 79 -12.14 5.62 -4.68
N HIS A 80 -12.43 6.92 -4.80
CA HIS A 80 -11.49 7.88 -5.37
C HIS A 80 -10.20 7.98 -4.55
N ILE A 81 -10.29 7.96 -3.21
CA ILE A 81 -9.12 7.91 -2.33
C ILE A 81 -8.27 6.66 -2.61
N MET A 82 -8.90 5.49 -2.72
CA MET A 82 -8.22 4.23 -3.00
C MET A 82 -7.49 4.24 -4.36
N ARG A 83 -8.12 4.79 -5.40
CA ARG A 83 -7.50 4.98 -6.72
C ARG A 83 -6.29 5.89 -6.68
N ASN A 84 -6.38 7.01 -5.95
CA ASN A 84 -5.26 7.94 -5.80
C ASN A 84 -4.10 7.29 -5.02
N ILE A 85 -4.41 6.50 -3.99
CA ILE A 85 -3.40 5.72 -3.27
C ILE A 85 -2.69 4.75 -4.21
N LEU A 86 -3.45 3.98 -5.00
CA LEU A 86 -2.88 3.03 -5.97
C LEU A 86 -1.96 3.72 -6.98
N LYS A 87 -2.37 4.89 -7.48
CA LYS A 87 -1.54 5.71 -8.38
C LYS A 87 -0.22 6.13 -7.72
N SER A 88 -0.26 6.62 -6.48
CA SER A 88 0.97 6.99 -5.76
C SER A 88 1.87 5.79 -5.46
N LEU A 89 1.30 4.60 -5.21
CA LEU A 89 2.08 3.37 -5.07
C LEU A 89 2.75 3.00 -6.42
N ALA A 90 2.05 3.15 -7.54
CA ALA A 90 2.62 2.94 -8.88
C ALA A 90 3.80 3.88 -9.14
N GLU A 91 3.66 5.17 -8.82
CA GLU A 91 4.72 6.17 -8.97
C GLU A 91 5.98 5.79 -8.15
N ILE A 92 5.82 5.31 -6.92
CA ILE A 92 6.93 4.83 -6.09
C ILE A 92 7.60 3.59 -6.72
N ARG A 93 6.80 2.62 -7.17
CA ARG A 93 7.31 1.40 -7.84
C ARG A 93 8.12 1.78 -9.08
N ASP A 94 7.57 2.62 -9.95
CA ASP A 94 8.18 3.00 -11.22
C ASP A 94 9.45 3.83 -11.02
N ASN A 95 9.45 4.75 -10.04
CA ASN A 95 10.66 5.48 -9.65
C ASN A 95 11.74 4.55 -9.11
N THR A 96 11.37 3.53 -8.32
CA THR A 96 12.31 2.52 -7.82
C THR A 96 12.93 1.72 -8.97
N VAL A 97 12.13 1.32 -9.96
CA VAL A 97 12.62 0.67 -11.20
C VAL A 97 13.59 1.59 -11.93
N ARG A 98 13.25 2.87 -12.11
CA ARG A 98 14.09 3.87 -12.79
C ARG A 98 15.43 4.07 -12.10
N MET A 99 15.43 4.22 -10.77
CA MET A 99 16.66 4.34 -9.97
C MET A 99 17.52 3.08 -10.09
N TYR A 100 16.91 1.90 -9.99
CA TYR A 100 17.63 0.62 -10.15
C TYR A 100 18.28 0.49 -11.52
N SER A 101 17.54 0.76 -12.59
CA SER A 101 18.06 0.70 -13.97
C SER A 101 19.20 1.69 -14.19
N ARG A 102 19.17 2.85 -13.53
CA ARG A 102 20.22 3.85 -13.65
C ARG A 102 21.48 3.48 -12.88
N ILE A 103 21.35 3.02 -11.63
CA ILE A 103 22.49 2.61 -10.83
C ILE A 103 23.15 1.35 -11.40
N SER A 104 22.39 0.41 -11.97
CA SER A 104 22.95 -0.81 -12.56
C SER A 104 23.89 -0.51 -13.73
N LEU A 105 23.59 0.50 -14.54
CA LEU A 105 24.48 0.98 -15.61
C LEU A 105 25.78 1.56 -15.06
N TRP A 106 25.73 2.29 -13.96
CA TRP A 106 26.91 2.85 -13.30
C TRP A 106 27.78 1.78 -12.63
N MET A 107 27.17 0.70 -12.18
CA MET A 107 27.86 -0.42 -11.53
C MET A 107 28.68 -1.28 -12.51
N LEU A 108 28.63 -0.98 -13.81
CA LEU A 108 29.57 -1.52 -14.80
C LEU A 108 30.96 -0.84 -14.74
N ASP A 109 31.07 0.33 -14.11
CA ASP A 109 32.35 1.02 -13.90
C ASP A 109 32.96 0.64 -12.54
N GLU A 110 34.14 0.01 -12.56
CA GLU A 110 34.84 -0.45 -11.35
C GLU A 110 35.11 0.66 -10.32
N ASN A 111 35.26 1.92 -10.76
CA ASN A 111 35.49 3.06 -9.87
C ASN A 111 34.21 3.43 -9.10
N LEU A 112 33.05 3.25 -9.73
CA LEU A 112 31.74 3.52 -9.11
C LEU A 112 31.31 2.37 -8.20
N VAL A 113 31.66 1.12 -8.52
CA VAL A 113 31.40 -0.04 -7.66
C VAL A 113 32.02 0.13 -6.25
N LYS A 114 33.25 0.66 -6.20
CA LYS A 114 33.97 0.89 -4.94
C LYS A 114 33.58 2.20 -4.27
N HIS A 115 32.71 3.00 -4.89
CA HIS A 115 32.36 4.32 -4.40
C HIS A 115 31.50 4.26 -3.12
N LYS A 116 31.86 5.11 -2.16
CA LYS A 116 31.06 5.40 -0.96
C LYS A 116 30.26 6.66 -1.22
N ILE A 117 28.93 6.51 -1.32
CA ILE A 117 27.98 7.61 -1.46
C ILE A 117 28.00 8.45 -0.17
N ARG A 118 27.94 7.76 0.98
CA ARG A 118 28.13 8.32 2.33
C ARG A 118 29.18 7.49 3.07
N PRO A 119 29.75 7.96 4.20
CA PRO A 119 30.77 7.20 4.94
C PRO A 119 30.37 5.73 5.23
N THR A 120 29.09 5.51 5.47
CA THR A 120 28.46 4.23 5.81
C THR A 120 27.62 3.62 4.67
N LEU A 121 27.44 4.31 3.54
CA LEU A 121 26.64 3.85 2.41
C LEU A 121 27.52 3.63 1.17
N LYS A 122 27.60 2.38 0.72
CA LYS A 122 28.24 2.00 -0.55
C LYS A 122 27.22 1.98 -1.70
N ALA A 123 27.70 2.24 -2.93
CA ALA A 123 26.87 2.13 -4.13
C ALA A 123 26.25 0.73 -4.30
N THR A 124 27.00 -0.33 -3.98
CA THR A 124 26.51 -1.71 -3.98
C THR A 124 25.29 -1.90 -3.07
N LEU A 125 25.32 -1.36 -1.85
CA LEU A 125 24.22 -1.50 -0.90
C LEU A 125 22.96 -0.77 -1.38
N LEU A 126 23.11 0.41 -1.99
CA LEU A 126 21.99 1.12 -2.61
C LEU A 126 21.39 0.30 -3.77
N MET A 127 22.23 -0.23 -4.67
CA MET A 127 21.77 -1.07 -5.78
C MET A 127 21.02 -2.31 -5.30
N GLU A 128 21.57 -3.07 -4.35
CA GLU A 128 20.91 -4.25 -3.80
C GLU A 128 19.59 -3.90 -3.09
N THR A 129 19.51 -2.73 -2.46
CA THR A 129 18.28 -2.27 -1.79
C THR A 129 17.23 -1.92 -2.83
N LEU A 130 17.59 -1.21 -3.89
CA LEU A 130 16.71 -0.88 -5.00
C LEU A 130 16.23 -2.15 -5.74
N GLU A 131 17.10 -3.13 -5.96
CA GLU A 131 16.72 -4.41 -6.57
C GLU A 131 15.68 -5.14 -5.71
N PHE A 132 15.94 -5.19 -4.39
CA PHE A 132 15.04 -5.80 -3.43
C PHE A 132 13.68 -5.09 -3.43
N LEU A 133 13.66 -3.76 -3.31
CA LEU A 133 12.44 -2.96 -3.28
C LEU A 133 11.66 -3.08 -4.58
N ARG A 134 12.33 -3.06 -5.74
CA ARG A 134 11.68 -3.24 -7.04
C ARG A 134 10.83 -4.50 -7.07
N LYS A 135 11.39 -5.64 -6.66
CA LYS A 135 10.69 -6.93 -6.63
C LYS A 135 9.54 -6.95 -5.62
N ARG A 136 9.70 -6.28 -4.47
CA ARG A 136 8.67 -6.26 -3.41
C ARG A 136 7.51 -5.33 -3.73
N TYR A 137 7.80 -4.14 -4.26
CA TYR A 137 6.78 -3.18 -4.65
C TYR A 137 5.96 -3.66 -5.83
N ASP A 138 6.56 -4.34 -6.79
CA ASP A 138 5.85 -4.93 -7.92
C ASP A 138 4.80 -5.95 -7.45
N ALA A 139 5.24 -6.98 -6.72
CA ALA A 139 4.35 -8.02 -6.19
C ALA A 139 3.27 -7.48 -5.25
N GLU A 140 3.61 -6.52 -4.39
CA GLU A 140 2.63 -5.91 -3.49
C GLU A 140 1.62 -5.05 -4.26
N TRP A 141 2.09 -4.29 -5.25
CA TRP A 141 1.23 -3.41 -6.04
C TRP A 141 0.20 -4.20 -6.85
N GLU A 142 0.57 -5.34 -7.45
CA GLU A 142 -0.36 -6.20 -8.18
C GLU A 142 -1.57 -6.61 -7.31
N VAL A 143 -1.31 -6.98 -6.05
CA VAL A 143 -2.39 -7.29 -5.09
C VAL A 143 -3.25 -6.06 -4.82
N LYS A 144 -2.64 -4.88 -4.62
CA LYS A 144 -3.40 -3.65 -4.36
C LYS A 144 -4.18 -3.17 -5.57
N GLU A 145 -3.66 -3.39 -6.78
CA GLU A 145 -4.35 -3.09 -8.03
C GLU A 145 -5.60 -3.96 -8.16
N MET A 146 -5.45 -5.28 -8.00
CA MET A 146 -6.58 -6.21 -8.01
C MET A 146 -7.67 -5.74 -7.04
N VAL A 147 -7.28 -5.37 -5.82
CA VAL A 147 -8.23 -4.90 -4.82
C VAL A 147 -9.00 -3.66 -5.28
N VAL A 148 -8.31 -2.65 -5.82
CA VAL A 148 -8.94 -1.38 -6.22
C VAL A 148 -9.82 -1.54 -7.45
N ILE A 149 -9.47 -2.42 -8.40
CA ILE A 149 -10.30 -2.71 -9.58
C ILE A 149 -11.64 -3.33 -9.17
N ASN A 150 -11.64 -4.20 -8.15
CA ASN A 150 -12.82 -4.93 -7.72
C ASN A 150 -13.72 -4.18 -6.71
N LEU A 151 -13.35 -2.97 -6.30
CA LEU A 151 -14.12 -2.19 -5.30
C LEU A 151 -15.58 -1.90 -5.71
N GLU A 152 -15.83 -1.76 -7.00
CA GLU A 152 -17.16 -1.48 -7.56
C GLU A 152 -17.97 -2.75 -7.86
N GLN A 153 -17.34 -3.92 -7.72
CA GLN A 153 -17.93 -5.24 -8.05
C GLN A 153 -18.27 -6.05 -6.79
N ILE A 154 -18.30 -5.41 -5.62
CA ILE A 154 -18.63 -6.09 -4.36
C ILE A 154 -20.13 -6.32 -4.30
N GLU A 155 -20.54 -7.59 -4.38
CA GLU A 155 -21.96 -7.97 -4.39
C GLU A 155 -22.43 -8.47 -3.02
N ASN A 156 -21.51 -9.01 -2.21
CA ASN A 156 -21.87 -9.62 -0.94
C ASN A 156 -20.77 -9.40 0.15
N PRO A 157 -21.08 -9.70 1.43
CA PRO A 157 -20.13 -9.54 2.53
C PRO A 157 -18.83 -10.33 2.39
N ASN A 158 -18.84 -11.50 1.73
CA ASN A 158 -17.64 -12.32 1.57
C ASN A 158 -16.67 -11.65 0.60
N ASP A 159 -17.15 -11.07 -0.50
CA ASP A 159 -16.30 -10.31 -1.44
C ASP A 159 -15.60 -9.17 -0.70
N LEU A 160 -16.34 -8.45 0.14
CA LEU A 160 -15.80 -7.36 0.95
C LEU A 160 -14.71 -7.85 1.91
N GLU A 161 -14.92 -8.98 2.58
CA GLU A 161 -13.94 -9.58 3.49
C GLU A 161 -12.64 -9.96 2.76
N ILE A 162 -12.76 -10.61 1.60
CA ILE A 162 -11.61 -10.98 0.76
C ILE A 162 -10.80 -9.74 0.38
N LEU A 163 -11.45 -8.66 -0.05
CA LEU A 163 -10.75 -7.43 -0.44
C LEU A 163 -10.09 -6.71 0.74
N VAL A 164 -10.72 -6.73 1.92
CA VAL A 164 -10.16 -6.17 3.15
C VAL A 164 -8.92 -6.96 3.60
N GLU A 165 -8.98 -8.29 3.54
CA GLU A 165 -7.85 -9.16 3.85
C GLU A 165 -6.70 -8.93 2.87
N ALA A 166 -6.99 -8.95 1.56
CA ALA A 166 -6.00 -8.73 0.51
C ALA A 166 -5.34 -7.34 0.58
N TRP A 167 -6.08 -6.29 0.95
CA TRP A 167 -5.48 -4.98 1.20
C TRP A 167 -4.57 -4.99 2.43
N SER A 168 -5.01 -5.67 3.50
CA SER A 168 -4.33 -5.66 4.79
C SER A 168 -3.06 -6.51 4.82
N ASP A 169 -3.04 -7.60 4.05
CA ASP A 169 -1.88 -8.45 3.86
C ASP A 169 -0.78 -7.69 3.11
N CYS A 170 0.31 -7.41 3.83
CA CYS A 170 1.50 -6.78 3.29
C CYS A 170 2.73 -7.67 3.44
N ARG A 171 2.60 -8.97 3.16
CA ARG A 171 3.72 -9.93 3.29
C ARG A 171 4.99 -9.54 2.52
N HIS A 172 4.86 -8.84 1.38
CA HIS A 172 6.01 -8.48 0.55
C HIS A 172 6.72 -7.22 1.06
N THR A 173 5.95 -6.25 1.56
CA THR A 173 6.44 -4.93 2.00
C THR A 173 6.40 -4.71 3.53
N GLY A 174 6.09 -5.77 4.28
CA GLY A 174 5.99 -5.75 5.75
C GLY A 174 6.50 -6.97 6.49
N GLY A 175 6.88 -8.02 5.78
CA GLY A 175 7.46 -9.21 6.39
C GLY A 175 8.89 -8.99 6.91
N THR A 176 9.36 -9.94 7.71
CA THR A 176 10.73 -9.97 8.29
C THR A 176 11.85 -9.70 7.28
N PRO A 177 11.83 -10.24 6.04
CA PRO A 177 12.87 -9.94 5.05
C PRO A 177 12.91 -8.45 4.67
N PHE A 178 11.74 -7.81 4.55
CA PHE A 178 11.63 -6.38 4.23
C PHE A 178 12.19 -5.53 5.36
N LEU A 179 11.75 -5.80 6.59
CA LEU A 179 12.21 -5.12 7.79
C LEU A 179 13.74 -5.22 7.97
N ARG A 180 14.31 -6.40 7.72
CA ARG A 180 15.76 -6.61 7.81
C ARG A 180 16.53 -5.82 6.76
N LYS A 181 16.11 -5.87 5.49
CA LYS A 181 16.80 -5.15 4.40
C LYS A 181 16.71 -3.63 4.60
N MET A 182 15.51 -3.12 4.93
CA MET A 182 15.32 -1.70 5.19
C MET A 182 16.03 -1.23 6.46
N GLY A 183 16.06 -2.03 7.52
CA GLY A 183 16.83 -1.72 8.72
C GLY A 183 18.34 -1.56 8.43
N THR A 184 18.91 -2.47 7.64
CA THR A 184 20.31 -2.40 7.19
C THR A 184 20.56 -1.13 6.37
N PHE A 185 19.65 -0.80 5.47
CA PHE A 185 19.74 0.41 4.64
C PHE A 185 19.63 1.69 5.48
N TYR A 186 18.67 1.76 6.41
CA TYR A 186 18.46 2.92 7.29
C TYR A 186 19.66 3.21 8.18
N ASP A 187 20.27 2.17 8.76
CA ASP A 187 21.51 2.32 9.52
C ASP A 187 22.62 2.90 8.63
N ALA A 188 22.75 2.41 7.39
CA ALA A 188 23.75 2.87 6.43
C ALA A 188 23.53 4.33 5.97
N VAL A 189 22.28 4.82 5.87
CA VAL A 189 22.00 6.23 5.52
C VAL A 189 22.01 7.17 6.73
N GLY A 190 22.19 6.65 7.95
CA GLY A 190 22.11 7.42 9.19
C GLY A 190 20.69 7.84 9.57
N ARG A 191 19.67 7.17 9.02
CA ARG A 191 18.26 7.41 9.35
C ARG A 191 17.93 6.61 10.59
N ARG A 192 17.33 7.25 11.61
CA ARG A 192 16.72 6.51 12.71
C ARG A 192 15.74 5.52 12.10
N ARG A 193 15.71 4.28 12.60
CA ARG A 193 14.69 3.28 12.23
C ARG A 193 13.31 3.72 12.74
N ALA A 194 12.81 4.83 12.22
CA ALA A 194 11.42 5.18 12.31
C ALA A 194 10.72 4.25 11.32
N LEU A 195 10.34 3.05 11.77
CA LEU A 195 9.14 2.31 11.37
C LEU A 195 9.27 0.82 11.73
N VAL A 196 8.44 0.40 12.70
CA VAL A 196 7.78 -0.91 12.69
C VAL A 196 6.41 -0.73 13.39
N LEU A 197 5.40 -0.23 12.68
CA LEU A 197 4.00 -0.55 13.01
C LEU A 197 3.47 -1.49 11.93
N PHE A 198 4.20 -2.59 11.71
CA PHE A 198 3.57 -3.86 11.36
C PHE A 198 3.10 -4.52 12.67
N THR A 199 2.33 -3.80 13.49
CA THR A 199 1.66 -4.46 14.60
C THR A 199 0.50 -5.24 14.01
N GLU A 200 0.62 -6.56 14.06
CA GLU A 200 -0.43 -7.58 13.96
C GLU A 200 -1.60 -7.39 14.94
N ARG A 201 -1.70 -6.27 15.65
CA ARG A 201 -2.78 -5.94 16.58
C ARG A 201 -3.76 -4.98 15.92
N GLY A 202 -4.68 -5.54 15.13
CA GLY A 202 -5.81 -4.79 14.60
C GLY A 202 -6.91 -5.64 13.96
N ILE A 203 -6.65 -6.93 13.70
CA ILE A 203 -7.59 -7.80 12.99
C ILE A 203 -8.59 -8.49 13.97
N HIS A 204 -8.33 -8.53 15.28
CA HIS A 204 -9.16 -9.32 16.22
C HIS A 204 -10.21 -8.59 17.07
N THR A 205 -10.64 -7.35 16.77
CA THR A 205 -11.63 -6.68 17.63
C THR A 205 -12.82 -6.00 16.94
N LEU A 206 -13.12 -6.31 15.67
CA LEU A 206 -14.32 -5.75 15.02
C LEU A 206 -15.37 -6.77 14.57
N TYR A 207 -15.15 -8.06 14.79
CA TYR A 207 -16.21 -9.06 14.78
C TYR A 207 -16.32 -9.66 16.17
N GLY A 208 -17.09 -8.98 17.02
CA GLY A 208 -17.61 -9.58 18.24
C GLY A 208 -18.50 -10.75 17.83
N ARG A 209 -17.92 -11.96 17.83
CA ARG A 209 -18.69 -13.19 17.91
C ARG A 209 -19.31 -13.18 19.30
N GLY A 210 -20.59 -12.85 19.37
CA GLY A 210 -21.41 -13.24 20.50
C GLY A 210 -21.39 -14.76 20.55
N SER A 211 -20.60 -15.31 21.46
CA SER A 211 -20.87 -16.62 22.02
C SER A 211 -21.58 -16.37 23.34
N ASP A 212 -22.90 -16.26 23.26
CA ASP A 212 -23.77 -16.82 24.28
C ASP A 212 -23.87 -18.33 24.03
N ASP A 213 -23.97 -19.07 25.14
CA ASP A 213 -23.88 -20.52 25.39
C ASP A 213 -22.47 -21.13 25.57
#